data_AF-A0A4Y2X866-F1
#
_entry.id   AF-A0A4Y2X866-F1
#
_cell.length_a   1.000
_cell.length_b   1.000
_cell.length_c   1.000
_cell.angle_alpha   90.00
_cell.angle_beta   90.00
_cell.angle_gamma   90.00
#
_symmetry.space_group_name_H-M   'P 1'
#
loop_
_entity.id
_entity.type
_entity.pdbx_description
1 polymer ?
#
loop_
_entity_poly.entity_id
_entity_poly.type
_entity_poly.pdbx_seq_one_letter_code
_entity_poly.pdbx_strand_id
1 'polypeptide(L)'
;METFQNQVTGYGGFVEWPPRSPDLTPLDFFLWGHIKGQAYATPPPTLQDLRRLVTDACSSVTPAMLHNVQREIQSRVQMCIVPYGEHFEQCK
;
A
#
# COMPACT_ATOMS: atom_id res chain seq x y z
N MET A 1 -0.59 -22.28 8.06
CA MET A 1 -0.48 -21.03 8.84
C MET A 1 0.93 -20.51 8.62
N GLU A 2 1.14 -19.72 7.59
CA GLU A 2 2.46 -19.12 7.32
C GLU A 2 2.58 -17.87 8.20
N THR A 3 3.33 -18.01 9.29
CA THR A 3 3.72 -16.89 10.14
C THR A 3 4.74 -16.06 9.36
N PHE A 4 4.29 -14.92 8.81
CA PHE A 4 5.20 -13.85 8.41
C PHE A 4 6.06 -13.49 9.61
N GLN A 5 7.36 -13.69 9.45
CA GLN A 5 8.37 -13.51 10.47
C GLN A 5 8.39 -12.06 10.96
N ASN A 6 7.55 -11.72 11.94
CA ASN A 6 7.69 -10.64 12.92
C ASN A 6 8.33 -9.31 12.45
N GLN A 7 8.16 -8.94 11.18
CA GLN A 7 8.71 -7.73 10.59
C GLN A 7 7.58 -6.73 10.44
N VAL A 8 7.43 -5.92 11.48
CA VAL A 8 6.58 -4.74 11.44
C VAL A 8 7.33 -3.67 10.64
N THR A 9 6.88 -3.38 9.42
CA THR A 9 7.44 -2.32 8.57
C THR A 9 6.85 -0.97 8.99
N GLY A 10 7.56 -0.29 9.90
CA GLY A 10 7.26 1.08 10.33
C GLY A 10 8.55 1.77 10.82
N TYR A 11 8.45 3.03 11.26
CA TYR A 11 9.55 3.89 11.73
C TYR A 11 10.39 3.33 12.92
N GLY A 12 10.23 2.06 13.29
CA GLY A 12 11.01 1.34 14.30
C GLY A 12 11.19 -0.16 14.03
N GLY A 13 10.99 -0.62 12.77
CA GLY A 13 11.27 -1.99 12.34
C GLY A 13 12.55 -2.06 11.51
N PHE A 14 13.28 -3.18 11.63
CA PHE A 14 14.64 -3.46 11.12
C PHE A 14 14.81 -3.48 9.57
N VAL A 15 14.17 -2.56 8.84
CA VAL A 15 14.42 -2.29 7.42
C VAL A 15 14.48 -0.77 7.26
N GLU A 16 15.70 -0.24 7.18
CA GLU A 16 15.93 1.14 6.74
C GLU A 16 15.55 1.24 5.26
N TRP A 17 14.45 1.93 4.96
CA TRP A 17 14.04 2.20 3.58
C TRP A 17 14.95 3.28 2.97
N PRO A 18 15.25 3.20 1.66
CA PRO A 18 15.94 4.28 0.98
C PRO A 18 15.12 5.58 1.08
N PRO A 19 15.77 6.75 1.21
CA PRO A 19 15.06 8.03 1.20
C PRO A 19 14.35 8.22 -0.14
N ARG A 20 13.06 8.60 -0.09
CA ARG A 20 12.15 8.81 -1.25
C ARG A 20 11.68 7.53 -1.96
N SER A 21 11.19 6.54 -1.21
CA SER A 21 10.51 5.38 -1.79
C SER A 21 9.01 5.28 -1.43
N PRO A 22 8.15 6.25 -1.82
CA PRO A 22 6.69 6.12 -1.68
C PRO A 22 6.14 4.92 -2.48
N ASP A 23 6.91 4.41 -3.44
CA ASP A 23 6.63 3.17 -4.17
C ASP A 23 6.76 1.89 -3.34
N LEU A 24 7.38 1.97 -2.16
CA LEU A 24 7.64 0.80 -1.31
C LEU A 24 6.72 0.73 -0.09
N THR A 25 5.90 1.76 0.14
CA THR A 25 4.90 1.77 1.20
C THR A 25 3.55 1.28 0.65
N PRO A 26 3.09 0.07 1.03
CA PRO A 26 1.78 -0.44 0.59
C PRO A 26 0.58 0.45 0.98
N LEU A 27 0.76 1.33 1.95
CA LEU A 27 -0.24 2.33 2.28
C LEU A 27 -0.40 3.37 1.16
N ASP A 28 0.70 3.83 0.56
CA ASP A 28 0.68 4.90 -0.44
C ASP A 28 0.24 4.40 -1.82
N PHE A 29 0.78 3.26 -2.28
CA PHE A 29 0.45 2.75 -3.63
C PHE A 29 -0.86 1.96 -3.70
N PHE A 30 -1.28 1.30 -2.60
CA PHE A 30 -2.47 0.47 -2.58
C PHE A 30 -3.60 1.06 -1.75
N LEU A 31 -3.42 1.21 -0.43
CA LEU A 31 -4.53 1.54 0.46
C LEU A 31 -5.12 2.92 0.12
N TRP A 32 -4.26 3.91 -0.13
CA TRP A 32 -4.70 5.24 -0.53
C TRP A 32 -5.42 5.22 -1.89
N GLY A 33 -4.94 4.43 -2.86
CA GLY A 33 -5.62 4.22 -4.13
C GLY A 33 -7.01 3.60 -3.97
N HIS A 34 -7.11 2.56 -3.13
CA HIS A 34 -8.36 1.84 -2.83
C HIS A 34 -9.40 2.74 -2.14
N ILE A 35 -8.99 3.46 -1.10
CA ILE A 35 -9.85 4.40 -0.38
C ILE A 35 -10.34 5.50 -1.32
N LYS A 36 -9.44 6.10 -2.10
CA LYS A 36 -9.81 7.13 -3.08
C LYS A 36 -10.80 6.60 -4.12
N GLY A 37 -10.58 5.40 -4.65
CA GLY A 37 -11.50 4.78 -5.61
C GLY A 37 -12.93 4.67 -5.09
N GLN A 38 -13.10 4.38 -3.80
CA GLN A 38 -14.42 4.29 -3.18
C GLN A 38 -14.97 5.65 -2.72
N ALA A 39 -14.14 6.51 -2.13
CA ALA A 39 -14.56 7.80 -1.60
C ALA A 39 -14.88 8.83 -2.71
N TYR A 40 -14.23 8.75 -3.87
CA TYR A 40 -14.49 9.64 -5.01
C TYR A 40 -15.56 9.11 -5.97
N ALA A 41 -16.05 7.89 -5.79
CA ALA A 41 -17.17 7.37 -6.59
C ALA A 41 -18.45 8.21 -6.40
N THR A 42 -18.67 8.68 -5.16
CA THR A 42 -19.77 9.58 -4.81
C THR A 42 -19.28 10.61 -3.79
N PRO A 43 -19.31 11.93 -4.07
CA PRO A 43 -18.89 12.94 -3.13
C PRO A 43 -19.72 12.85 -1.82
N PRO A 44 -19.10 12.58 -0.66
CA PRO A 44 -19.84 12.51 0.59
C PRO A 44 -20.32 13.91 0.98
N PRO A 45 -21.61 14.08 1.34
CA PRO A 45 -22.16 15.38 1.69
C PRO A 45 -21.71 15.86 3.07
N THR A 46 -21.23 14.96 3.93
CA THR A 46 -20.77 15.28 5.29
C THR A 46 -19.43 14.63 5.63
N LEU A 47 -18.75 15.17 6.64
CA LEU A 47 -17.55 14.55 7.22
C LEU A 47 -17.84 13.17 7.82
N GLN A 48 -19.06 12.94 8.32
CA GLN A 48 -19.45 11.65 8.88
C GLN A 48 -19.55 10.59 7.79
N ASP A 49 -20.11 10.95 6.63
CA ASP A 49 -20.19 10.07 5.47
C ASP A 49 -18.79 9.75 4.93
N LEU A 50 -17.90 10.74 4.87
CA LEU A 50 -16.51 10.50 4.48
C LEU A 50 -15.81 9.52 5.43
N ARG A 51 -15.96 9.70 6.75
CA ARG A 51 -15.39 8.78 7.75
C ARG A 51 -15.93 7.36 7.59
N ARG A 52 -17.24 7.24 7.33
CA ARG A 52 -17.88 5.95 7.07
C ARG A 52 -17.33 5.30 5.81
N LEU A 53 -17.22 6.03 4.71
CA LEU A 53 -16.65 5.54 3.45
C LEU A 53 -15.20 5.05 3.63
N VAL A 54 -14.37 5.79 4.36
CA VAL A 54 -12.99 5.36 4.64
C VAL A 54 -12.98 4.07 5.46
N THR A 55 -13.86 3.96 6.47
CA THR A 55 -13.96 2.78 7.33
C THR A 55 -14.46 1.55 6.56
N ASP A 56 -15.50 1.73 5.73
CA ASP A 56 -16.07 0.70 4.87
C ASP A 56 -15.04 0.26 3.82
N ALA A 57 -14.30 1.19 3.23
CA ALA A 57 -13.22 0.90 2.29
C ALA A 57 -12.11 0.06 2.93
N CYS A 58 -11.67 0.42 4.14
CA CYS A 58 -10.70 -0.38 4.89
C CYS A 58 -11.24 -1.77 5.20
N SER A 59 -12.52 -1.88 5.57
CA SER A 59 -13.17 -3.16 5.91
C SER A 59 -13.41 -4.04 4.68
N SER A 60 -13.49 -3.45 3.48
CA SER A 60 -13.64 -4.17 2.22
C SER A 60 -12.34 -4.79 1.70
N VAL A 61 -11.19 -4.50 2.32
CA VAL A 61 -9.91 -5.08 1.92
C VAL A 61 -9.90 -6.57 2.22
N THR A 62 -9.82 -7.38 1.17
CA THR A 62 -9.85 -8.84 1.29
C THR A 62 -8.44 -9.42 1.48
N PRO A 63 -8.32 -10.64 2.04
CA PRO A 63 -7.03 -11.35 2.10
C PRO A 63 -6.37 -11.52 0.73
N ALA A 64 -7.16 -11.73 -0.34
CA ALA A 64 -6.64 -11.84 -1.70
C ALA A 64 -5.97 -10.54 -2.19
N MET A 65 -6.54 -9.38 -1.85
CA MET A 65 -5.93 -8.09 -2.15
C MET A 65 -4.60 -7.91 -1.40
N LEU A 66 -4.54 -8.31 -0.13
CA LEU A 66 -3.31 -8.26 0.65
C LEU A 66 -2.22 -9.18 0.09
N HIS A 67 -2.58 -10.38 -0.38
CA HIS A 67 -1.63 -11.26 -1.07
C HIS A 67 -1.10 -10.62 -2.37
N ASN A 68 -1.93 -9.91 -3.13
CA ASN A 68 -1.47 -9.17 -4.30
C ASN A 68 -0.48 -8.06 -3.91
N VAL A 69 -0.82 -7.25 -2.91
CA VAL A 69 0.05 -6.19 -2.38
C VAL A 69 1.41 -6.76 -1.95
N GLN A 70 1.41 -7.92 -1.30
CA GLN A 70 2.64 -8.58 -0.87
C GLN A 70 3.52 -8.98 -2.07
N ARG A 71 2.92 -9.52 -3.15
CA ARG A 71 3.66 -9.84 -4.39
C ARG A 71 4.21 -8.59 -5.06
N GLU A 72 3.44 -7.50 -5.08
CA GLU A 72 3.88 -6.21 -5.61
C GLU A 72 5.08 -5.66 -4.83
N ILE A 73 5.07 -5.73 -3.50
CA ILE A 73 6.21 -5.32 -2.67
C ILE A 73 7.45 -6.16 -3.01
N GLN A 74 7.30 -7.49 -3.09
CA GLN A 74 8.41 -8.38 -3.44
C GLN A 74 8.99 -8.04 -4.82
N SER A 75 8.12 -7.82 -5.81
CA SER A 75 8.51 -7.40 -7.16
C SER A 75 9.29 -6.08 -7.15
N ARG A 76 8.79 -5.07 -6.43
CA ARG A 76 9.42 -3.75 -6.31
C ARG A 76 10.76 -3.79 -5.59
N VAL A 77 10.87 -4.59 -4.52
CA VAL A 77 12.13 -4.80 -3.80
C VAL A 77 13.15 -5.50 -4.71
N GLN A 78 12.75 -6.51 -5.48
CA GLN A 78 13.64 -7.18 -6.44
C GLN A 78 14.15 -6.21 -7.52
N MET A 79 13.27 -5.34 -8.04
CA MET A 79 13.68 -4.30 -9.00
C MET A 79 14.67 -3.29 -8.41
N CYS A 80 14.55 -2.94 -7.13
CA CYS A 80 15.52 -2.05 -6.46
C CYS A 80 16.90 -2.67 -6.26
N ILE A 81 17.02 -4.00 -6.34
CA ILE A 81 18.29 -4.74 -6.22
C ILE A 81 18.99 -4.84 -7.60
N VAL A 82 18.26 -4.66 -8.71
CA VAL A 82 18.84 -4.63 -10.06
C VAL A 82 19.65 -3.33 -10.25
N PRO A 83 20.87 -3.38 -10.82
CA PRO A 83 21.85 -2.28 -10.76
C PRO A 83 21.55 -1.09 -11.70
N TYR A 84 20.29 -0.76 -11.96
CA TYR A 84 19.90 0.34 -12.85
C TYR A 84 19.04 1.42 -12.18
N GLY A 85 19.19 1.63 -10.86
CA GLY A 85 19.10 2.91 -10.12
C GLY A 85 18.12 4.03 -10.52
N GLU A 86 17.09 3.77 -11.31
CA GLU A 86 16.14 4.77 -11.80
C GLU A 86 14.86 4.71 -10.98
N HIS A 87 14.33 5.88 -10.60
CA HIS A 87 13.04 5.99 -9.93
C HIS A 87 11.94 5.42 -10.85
N PHE A 88 11.22 4.40 -10.37
CA PHE A 88 10.14 3.77 -11.11
C PHE A 88 8.78 4.28 -10.63
N GLU A 89 8.32 5.38 -11.23
CA GLU A 89 6.87 5.66 -11.28
C GLU A 89 6.26 4.77 -12.38
N GLN A 90 5.47 3.79 -11.96
CA GLN A 90 4.44 3.09 -12.76
C GLN A 90 4.93 2.17 -13.90
N CYS A 91 4.92 0.85 -13.65
CA CYS A 91 4.66 -0.12 -14.71
C CYS A 91 3.17 -0.50 -14.65
N LYS A 92 2.44 -0.09 -15.69
CA LYS A 92 1.02 -0.38 -15.93
C LYS A 92 0.86 -1.77 -16.54
#